data_AF-F9QD74-F1
#
_entry.id   AF-F9QD74-F1
#
_cell.length_a   1.000
_cell.length_b   1.000
_cell.length_c   1.000
_cell.angle_alpha   90.00
_cell.angle_beta   90.00
_cell.angle_gamma   90.00
#
_symmetry.space_group_name_H-M   'P 1'
#
loop_
_entity.id
_entity.type
_entity.pdbx_description
1 polymer ?
#
loop_
_entity_poly.entity_id
_entity_poly.type
_entity_poly.pdbx_seq_one_letter_code
_entity_poly.pdbx_strand_id
1 'polypeptide(L)'
;MENNKVLIKKIDANINEWLTEQKNATDFLQNSGKKDFNQNDILNIATSSFISNKIGECFREFSNDYSRIYFSPLVKNIVSKIEECTAELHFFYIDNLERFSNLDVKPEYKINDKLEETPQIQPFIDSFMNSYAFKIDKANSAIEKNNLVLIKITDRQSNLENKTEYIFDSEGEKDPFHKELDVALEGAKVGSHVEINIENKEYGVDVIRVREVKNMPITDENATLIGVPEIQNREDAKKFIISTVVEQLFNKELHNYALSIYESLINKIDISEDEPKELIDSEIDRRLHDFISQFKIENKQIQMSDKEFEEIKKQHYDQFKSQTSKAFKMNFIRSWLPRSLKITLVDGEIEKEYRTLMSMTTEKDRDTMNINPQKIAEVLIDRKVAKHYLLQNNPDLYEKYNYNKK
;
A
#
# COMPACT_ATOMS: atom_id res chain seq x y z
N MET A 1 0.21 12.91 36.64
CA MET A 1 -0.20 14.23 36.11
C MET A 1 -0.96 13.99 34.81
N GLU A 2 -2.06 14.69 34.56
CA GLU A 2 -2.79 14.59 33.28
C GLU A 2 -2.05 15.43 32.24
N ASN A 3 -1.79 14.86 31.05
CA ASN A 3 -1.14 15.60 29.97
C ASN A 3 -2.16 16.58 29.35
N ASN A 4 -1.92 17.88 29.51
CA ASN A 4 -2.76 18.97 28.99
C ASN A 4 -2.41 19.39 27.55
N LYS A 5 -1.54 18.66 26.84
CA LYS A 5 -1.10 18.99 25.47
C LYS A 5 -2.15 18.57 24.43
N VAL A 6 -3.19 19.38 24.33
CA VAL A 6 -4.30 19.22 23.39
C VAL A 6 -4.49 20.49 22.59
N LEU A 7 -4.64 20.36 21.27
CA LEU A 7 -5.08 21.42 20.37
C LEU A 7 -6.52 21.14 19.95
N ILE A 8 -7.43 22.04 20.29
CA ILE A 8 -8.85 21.92 19.94
C ILE A 8 -9.12 22.74 18.66
N LYS A 9 -9.57 22.07 17.61
CA LYS A 9 -10.05 22.70 16.37
C LYS A 9 -11.57 22.53 16.29
N LYS A 10 -12.30 23.64 16.28
CA LYS A 10 -13.75 23.62 16.02
C LYS A 10 -13.97 23.60 14.53
N ILE A 11 -14.79 22.67 14.06
CA ILE A 11 -15.17 22.55 12.66
C ILE A 11 -16.67 22.77 12.53
N ASP A 12 -17.03 23.49 11.48
CA ASP A 12 -18.41 23.87 11.16
C ASP A 12 -18.56 23.78 9.65
N ALA A 13 -19.50 22.95 9.20
CA ALA A 13 -19.78 22.75 7.79
C ALA A 13 -20.60 23.94 7.29
N ASN A 14 -20.10 24.64 6.27
CA ASN A 14 -20.98 25.59 5.59
C ASN A 14 -22.12 24.83 4.88
N ILE A 15 -23.26 25.48 4.68
CA ILE A 15 -24.48 24.82 4.18
C ILE A 15 -24.27 24.10 2.83
N ASN A 16 -23.45 24.65 1.93
CA ASN A 16 -23.22 24.06 0.61
C ASN A 16 -22.34 22.80 0.69
N GLU A 17 -21.29 22.85 1.51
CA GLU A 17 -20.44 21.70 1.83
C GLU A 17 -21.26 20.60 2.50
N TRP A 18 -22.11 20.95 3.46
CA TRP A 18 -22.93 19.99 4.18
C TRP A 18 -23.97 19.29 3.31
N LEU A 19 -24.66 20.04 2.45
CA LEU A 19 -25.59 19.47 1.48
C LEU A 19 -24.88 18.57 0.47
N THR A 20 -23.63 18.90 0.11
CA THR A 20 -22.80 18.07 -0.77
C THR A 20 -22.44 16.74 -0.12
N GLU A 21 -22.01 16.74 1.14
CA GLU A 21 -21.70 15.50 1.87
C GLU A 21 -22.95 14.62 2.07
N GLN A 22 -24.11 15.22 2.38
CA GLN A 22 -25.39 14.48 2.45
C GLN A 22 -25.81 13.88 1.10
N LYS A 23 -25.60 14.61 0.00
CA LYS A 23 -25.84 14.08 -1.34
C LYS A 23 -24.90 12.91 -1.65
N ASN A 24 -23.60 13.07 -1.40
CA ASN A 24 -22.62 12.00 -1.63
C ASN A 24 -22.94 10.74 -0.81
N ALA A 25 -23.37 10.91 0.44
CA ALA A 25 -23.83 9.80 1.29
C ALA A 25 -25.08 9.11 0.73
N THR A 26 -26.02 9.89 0.19
CA THR A 26 -27.22 9.35 -0.48
C THR A 26 -26.85 8.54 -1.71
N ASP A 27 -26.00 9.09 -2.58
CA ASP A 27 -25.54 8.44 -3.80
C ASP A 27 -24.78 7.13 -3.46
N PHE A 28 -23.94 7.15 -2.41
CA PHE A 28 -23.26 5.95 -1.92
C PHE A 28 -24.24 4.87 -1.44
N LEU A 29 -25.24 5.24 -0.65
CA LEU A 29 -26.26 4.30 -0.14
C LEU A 29 -27.08 3.70 -1.29
N GLN A 30 -27.49 4.50 -2.27
CA GLN A 30 -28.20 4.01 -3.46
C GLN A 30 -27.35 3.04 -4.27
N ASN A 31 -26.07 3.35 -4.49
CA ASN A 31 -25.16 2.52 -5.27
C ASN A 31 -24.74 1.24 -4.55
N SER A 32 -24.79 1.20 -3.21
CA SER A 32 -24.49 0.02 -2.40
C SER A 32 -25.54 -1.09 -2.49
N GLY A 33 -26.66 -0.86 -3.18
CA GLY A 33 -27.77 -1.81 -3.29
C GLY A 33 -28.69 -1.84 -2.06
N LYS A 34 -28.43 -0.98 -1.06
CA LYS A 34 -29.32 -0.79 0.10
C LYS A 34 -30.56 0.00 -0.36
N LYS A 35 -31.70 -0.69 -0.53
CA LYS A 35 -32.94 -0.09 -1.03
C LYS A 35 -33.69 0.74 0.02
N ASP A 36 -33.50 0.42 1.30
CA ASP A 36 -34.14 1.10 2.42
C ASP A 36 -33.08 1.73 3.33
N PHE A 37 -32.98 3.06 3.29
CA PHE A 37 -32.19 3.85 4.22
C PHE A 37 -32.95 5.11 4.60
N ASN A 38 -32.72 5.60 5.80
CA ASN A 38 -33.39 6.78 6.35
C ASN A 38 -32.43 7.97 6.48
N GLN A 39 -32.96 9.12 6.89
CA GLN A 39 -32.18 10.34 7.06
C GLN A 39 -30.99 10.17 8.03
N ASN A 40 -31.12 9.35 9.07
CA ASN A 40 -30.03 9.12 10.01
C ASN A 40 -28.88 8.31 9.38
N ASP A 41 -29.20 7.35 8.50
CA ASP A 41 -28.16 6.64 7.72
C ASP A 41 -27.34 7.63 6.88
N ILE A 42 -28.03 8.55 6.19
CA ILE A 42 -27.41 9.60 5.37
C ILE A 42 -26.54 10.50 6.24
N LEU A 43 -27.10 11.04 7.34
CA LEU A 43 -26.40 11.95 8.23
C LEU A 43 -25.16 11.29 8.87
N ASN A 44 -25.22 10.02 9.25
CA ASN A 44 -24.07 9.30 9.82
C ASN A 44 -22.90 9.19 8.84
N ILE A 45 -23.18 8.81 7.58
CA ILE A 45 -22.16 8.71 6.54
C ILE A 45 -21.60 10.09 6.19
N ALA A 46 -22.48 11.06 5.98
CA ALA A 46 -22.09 12.44 5.67
C ALA A 46 -21.23 13.05 6.78
N THR A 47 -21.62 12.87 8.05
CA THR A 47 -20.86 13.34 9.22
C THR A 47 -19.48 12.71 9.27
N SER A 48 -19.39 11.40 9.05
CA SER A 48 -18.12 10.66 9.06
C SER A 48 -17.20 11.14 7.93
N SER A 49 -17.75 11.34 6.73
CA SER A 49 -17.04 11.87 5.56
C SER A 49 -16.50 13.28 5.82
N PHE A 50 -17.38 14.19 6.27
CA PHE A 50 -17.04 15.57 6.59
C PHE A 50 -15.93 15.66 7.64
N ILE A 51 -16.07 14.95 8.76
CA ILE A 51 -15.08 14.94 9.85
C ILE A 51 -13.75 14.38 9.35
N SER A 52 -13.77 13.29 8.59
CA SER A 52 -12.56 12.70 8.00
C SER A 52 -11.82 13.69 7.09
N ASN A 53 -12.57 14.40 6.24
CA ASN A 53 -12.03 15.43 5.36
C ASN A 53 -11.37 16.57 6.15
N LYS A 54 -12.01 17.06 7.22
CA LYS A 54 -11.46 18.10 8.11
C LYS A 54 -10.25 17.64 8.92
N ILE A 55 -10.22 16.38 9.36
CA ILE A 55 -9.03 15.78 9.98
C ILE A 55 -7.86 15.78 8.97
N GLY A 56 -8.12 15.39 7.71
CA GLY A 56 -7.13 15.42 6.64
C GLY A 56 -6.60 16.82 6.34
N GLU A 57 -7.46 17.85 6.32
CA GLU A 57 -7.06 19.26 6.21
C GLU A 57 -6.13 19.67 7.37
N CYS A 58 -6.51 19.35 8.61
CA CYS A 58 -5.68 19.67 9.78
C CYS A 58 -4.32 18.97 9.72
N PHE A 59 -4.25 17.70 9.35
CA PHE A 59 -2.96 17.00 9.21
C PHE A 59 -2.09 17.56 8.08
N ARG A 60 -2.68 18.09 6.99
CA ARG A 60 -1.92 18.83 5.98
C ARG A 60 -1.33 20.11 6.56
N GLU A 61 -2.08 20.85 7.38
CA GLU A 61 -1.53 22.02 8.11
C GLU A 61 -0.37 21.60 9.01
N PHE A 62 -0.54 20.53 9.80
CA PHE A 62 0.45 20.03 10.75
C PHE A 62 1.69 19.40 10.10
N SER A 63 1.62 19.05 8.81
CA SER A 63 2.75 18.45 8.09
C SER A 63 3.99 19.37 8.04
N ASN A 64 3.78 20.68 8.15
CA ASN A 64 4.84 21.68 8.19
C ASN A 64 5.40 21.96 9.59
N ASP A 65 4.74 21.44 10.64
CA ASP A 65 5.18 21.61 12.03
C ASP A 65 6.11 20.45 12.44
N TYR A 66 7.41 20.73 12.40
CA TYR A 66 8.45 19.80 12.82
C TYR A 66 8.72 19.83 14.33
N SER A 67 8.11 20.76 15.08
CA SER A 67 8.31 20.88 16.53
C SER A 67 7.44 19.92 17.34
N ARG A 68 6.41 19.34 16.70
CA ARG A 68 5.40 18.50 17.34
C ARG A 68 5.09 17.26 16.52
N ILE A 69 4.73 16.18 17.22
CA ILE A 69 4.12 14.99 16.65
C ILE A 69 2.66 14.96 17.08
N TYR A 70 1.76 15.12 16.12
CA TYR A 70 0.31 15.11 16.32
C TYR A 70 -0.25 13.69 16.13
N PHE A 71 -1.23 13.33 16.93
CA PHE A 71 -1.96 12.07 16.82
C PHE A 71 -3.39 12.31 16.32
N SER A 72 -4.04 11.25 15.85
CA SER A 72 -5.46 11.30 15.46
C SER A 72 -6.31 11.89 16.59
N PRO A 73 -7.23 12.81 16.29
CA PRO A 73 -7.96 13.52 17.32
C PRO A 73 -9.07 12.66 17.92
N LEU A 74 -9.45 12.96 19.15
CA LEU A 74 -10.77 12.58 19.65
C LEU A 74 -11.80 13.58 19.15
N VAL A 75 -12.89 13.07 18.59
CA VAL A 75 -13.98 13.90 18.10
C VAL A 75 -15.03 14.03 19.20
N LYS A 76 -15.34 15.27 19.59
CA LYS A 76 -16.30 15.58 20.65
C LYS A 76 -17.34 16.58 20.17
N ASN A 77 -18.43 16.70 20.94
CA ASN A 77 -19.46 17.72 20.74
C ASN A 77 -20.03 17.72 19.31
N ILE A 78 -20.27 16.52 18.76
CA ILE A 78 -20.81 16.36 17.41
C ILE A 78 -22.27 16.80 17.42
N VAL A 79 -22.59 17.78 16.59
CA VAL A 79 -23.95 18.12 16.20
C VAL A 79 -24.11 17.73 14.74
N SER A 80 -25.08 16.87 14.45
CA SER A 80 -25.39 16.43 13.09
C SER A 80 -26.90 16.48 12.89
N LYS A 81 -27.34 17.48 12.13
CA LYS A 81 -28.73 17.70 11.72
C LYS A 81 -28.77 17.96 10.21
N ILE A 82 -29.96 18.04 9.65
CA ILE A 82 -30.13 18.29 8.20
C ILE A 82 -29.49 19.63 7.81
N GLU A 83 -29.60 20.64 8.68
CA GLU A 83 -29.18 22.02 8.41
C GLU A 83 -27.75 22.32 8.88
N GLU A 84 -27.19 21.55 9.81
CA GLU A 84 -25.92 21.85 10.46
C GLU A 84 -25.09 20.59 10.75
N CYS A 85 -23.77 20.72 10.59
CA CYS A 85 -22.80 19.76 11.10
C CYS A 85 -21.64 20.49 11.76
N THR A 86 -21.47 20.30 13.07
CA THR A 86 -20.36 20.88 13.83
C THR A 86 -19.71 19.82 14.70
N ALA A 87 -18.41 19.93 14.93
CA ALA A 87 -17.70 19.07 15.90
C ALA A 87 -16.46 19.78 16.46
N GLU A 88 -15.92 19.21 17.53
CA GLU A 88 -14.62 19.60 18.07
C GLU A 88 -13.61 18.47 17.86
N LEU A 89 -12.50 18.78 17.21
CA LEU A 89 -11.38 17.87 17.01
C LEU A 89 -10.31 18.15 18.07
N HIS A 90 -10.11 17.21 18.99
CA HIS A 90 -9.14 17.31 20.09
C HIS A 90 -7.85 16.57 19.69
N PHE A 91 -6.91 17.30 19.10
CA PHE A 91 -5.62 16.75 18.66
C PHE A 91 -4.63 16.71 19.81
N PHE A 92 -4.20 15.50 20.18
CA PHE A 92 -3.12 15.30 21.14
C PHE A 92 -1.77 15.39 20.44
N TYR A 93 -0.76 15.90 21.13
CA TYR A 93 0.58 15.99 20.57
C TYR A 93 1.68 15.81 21.61
N ILE A 94 2.84 15.37 21.12
CA ILE A 94 4.11 15.39 21.86
C ILE A 94 5.00 16.48 21.25
N ASP A 95 5.55 17.33 22.09
CA ASP A 95 6.50 18.39 21.75
C ASP A 95 7.87 18.13 22.42
N ASN A 96 8.74 19.16 22.41
CA ASN A 96 10.10 19.10 22.97
C ASN A 96 10.85 17.85 22.49
N LEU A 97 10.81 17.62 21.18
CA LEU A 97 11.30 16.39 20.54
C LEU A 97 12.82 16.22 20.66
N GLU A 98 13.54 17.30 20.95
CA GLU A 98 14.99 17.30 21.11
C GLU A 98 15.44 16.40 22.27
N ARG A 99 14.63 16.22 23.31
CA ARG A 99 14.96 15.35 24.46
C ARG A 99 15.13 13.87 24.09
N PHE A 100 14.66 13.47 22.91
CA PHE A 100 14.81 12.11 22.39
C PHE A 100 16.00 12.00 21.42
N SER A 101 16.76 13.07 21.20
CA SER A 101 17.92 13.07 20.30
C SER A 101 19.12 12.38 20.92
N ASN A 102 20.09 11.99 20.08
CA ASN A 102 21.37 11.40 20.49
C ASN A 102 21.27 10.06 21.25
N LEU A 103 20.21 9.30 20.99
CA LEU A 103 20.12 7.92 21.49
C LEU A 103 21.11 7.03 20.74
N ASP A 104 21.98 6.34 21.48
CA ASP A 104 22.87 5.31 20.93
C ASP A 104 22.02 4.10 20.49
N VAL A 105 21.65 4.01 19.22
CA VAL A 105 20.84 2.88 18.71
C VAL A 105 21.78 1.81 18.18
N LYS A 106 21.77 0.66 18.87
CA LYS A 106 22.48 -0.55 18.48
C LYS A 106 21.46 -1.65 18.22
N PRO A 107 21.05 -1.86 16.96
CA PRO A 107 20.10 -2.90 16.61
C PRO A 107 20.73 -4.27 16.87
N GLU A 108 19.94 -5.19 17.42
CA GLU A 108 20.38 -6.57 17.66
C GLU A 108 20.44 -7.36 16.36
N TYR A 109 19.55 -7.04 15.42
CA TYR A 109 19.52 -7.67 14.10
C TYR A 109 20.79 -7.35 13.31
N LYS A 110 21.46 -8.38 12.81
CA LYS A 110 22.62 -8.25 11.92
C LYS A 110 22.20 -8.67 10.52
N ILE A 111 22.34 -7.77 9.57
CA ILE A 111 22.11 -8.06 8.16
C ILE A 111 23.13 -9.11 7.70
N ASN A 112 22.66 -10.11 6.96
CA ASN A 112 23.53 -11.10 6.31
C ASN A 112 24.46 -10.40 5.30
N ASP A 113 25.77 -10.50 5.49
CA ASP A 113 26.78 -9.87 4.62
C ASP A 113 27.08 -10.69 3.36
N LYS A 114 26.57 -11.92 3.27
CA LYS A 114 26.73 -12.86 2.16
C LYS A 114 25.37 -13.20 1.55
N LEU A 115 24.65 -12.17 1.10
CA LEU A 115 23.35 -12.37 0.47
C LEU A 115 23.47 -13.19 -0.81
N GLU A 116 24.56 -13.03 -1.56
CA GLU A 116 24.82 -13.77 -2.79
C GLU A 116 24.98 -15.29 -2.55
N GLU A 117 25.35 -15.69 -1.32
CA GLU A 117 25.54 -17.09 -0.92
C GLU A 117 24.25 -17.72 -0.35
N THR A 118 23.11 -17.01 -0.39
CA THR A 118 21.83 -17.51 0.12
C THR A 118 21.44 -18.80 -0.63
N PRO A 119 21.20 -19.94 0.05
CA PRO A 119 21.08 -21.25 -0.60
C PRO A 119 20.00 -21.36 -1.68
N GLN A 120 18.95 -20.54 -1.61
CA GLN A 120 17.84 -20.55 -2.58
C GLN A 120 18.13 -19.75 -3.85
N ILE A 121 19.16 -18.90 -3.87
CA ILE A 121 19.48 -18.03 -5.01
C ILE A 121 19.98 -18.85 -6.20
N GLN A 122 20.94 -19.75 -5.98
CA GLN A 122 21.55 -20.49 -7.09
C GLN A 122 20.52 -21.40 -7.81
N PRO A 123 19.68 -22.19 -7.10
CA PRO A 123 18.60 -22.93 -7.75
C PRO A 123 17.60 -22.05 -8.51
N PHE A 124 17.28 -20.87 -7.98
CA PHE A 124 16.40 -19.91 -8.65
C PHE A 124 17.04 -19.40 -9.95
N ILE A 125 18.31 -18.96 -9.90
CA ILE A 125 19.05 -18.49 -11.08
C ILE A 125 19.13 -19.59 -12.12
N ASP A 126 19.46 -20.82 -11.72
CA ASP A 126 19.60 -21.93 -12.65
C ASP A 126 18.25 -22.25 -13.31
N SER A 127 17.15 -22.24 -12.54
CA SER A 127 15.80 -22.40 -13.10
C SER A 127 15.44 -21.28 -14.07
N PHE A 128 15.68 -20.03 -13.70
CA PHE A 128 15.38 -18.86 -14.52
C PHE A 128 16.20 -18.84 -15.81
N MET A 129 17.50 -19.13 -15.72
CA MET A 129 18.41 -19.17 -16.86
C MET A 129 18.11 -20.31 -17.83
N ASN A 130 17.56 -21.44 -17.34
CA ASN A 130 17.28 -22.60 -18.19
C ASN A 130 15.88 -22.61 -18.80
N SER A 131 14.95 -21.83 -18.26
CA SER A 131 13.54 -21.83 -18.68
C SER A 131 12.93 -20.42 -18.65
N TYR A 132 13.62 -19.45 -19.27
CA TYR A 132 13.11 -18.09 -19.40
C TYR A 132 12.01 -18.02 -20.46
N ALA A 133 10.93 -17.31 -20.14
CA ALA A 133 9.78 -17.13 -21.02
C ALA A 133 10.04 -15.96 -22.00
N PHE A 134 10.76 -16.22 -23.09
CA PHE A 134 11.01 -15.23 -24.13
C PHE A 134 9.72 -14.85 -24.86
N LYS A 135 9.53 -13.54 -25.09
CA LYS A 135 8.43 -13.00 -25.90
C LYS A 135 8.96 -12.68 -27.29
N ILE A 136 8.73 -13.59 -28.24
CA ILE A 136 9.31 -13.52 -29.59
C ILE A 136 8.27 -12.96 -30.56
N ASP A 137 8.62 -11.91 -31.30
CA ASP A 137 7.75 -11.32 -32.32
C ASP A 137 7.46 -12.31 -33.44
N LYS A 138 6.18 -12.52 -33.74
CA LYS A 138 5.75 -13.27 -34.92
C LYS A 138 5.46 -12.30 -36.06
N ALA A 139 6.27 -12.35 -37.12
CA ALA A 139 6.01 -11.63 -38.35
C ALA A 139 5.10 -12.47 -39.27
N ASN A 140 4.01 -11.88 -39.76
CA ASN A 140 3.13 -12.42 -40.81
C ASN A 140 2.38 -13.74 -40.51
N SER A 141 2.35 -14.22 -39.26
CA SER A 141 1.48 -15.33 -38.87
C SER A 141 0.11 -14.85 -38.38
N ALA A 142 -0.89 -15.73 -38.46
CA ALA A 142 -2.13 -15.54 -37.72
C ALA A 142 -1.84 -15.50 -36.22
N ILE A 143 -2.69 -14.79 -35.47
CA ILE A 143 -2.76 -14.88 -34.02
C ILE A 143 -3.16 -16.32 -33.67
N GLU A 144 -2.43 -16.94 -32.75
CA GLU A 144 -2.70 -18.28 -32.26
C GLU A 144 -3.03 -18.23 -30.76
N LYS A 145 -3.67 -19.30 -30.26
CA LYS A 145 -3.97 -19.48 -28.84
C LYS A 145 -2.74 -19.20 -27.96
N ASN A 146 -2.94 -18.51 -26.85
CA ASN A 146 -1.93 -18.09 -25.88
C ASN A 146 -0.86 -17.12 -26.40
N ASN A 147 -1.04 -16.51 -27.57
CA ASN A 147 -0.15 -15.45 -28.05
C ASN A 147 -0.43 -14.16 -27.26
N LEU A 148 0.64 -13.39 -26.99
CA LEU A 148 0.54 -12.06 -26.40
C LEU A 148 0.34 -11.04 -27.52
N VAL A 149 -0.80 -10.36 -27.52
CA VAL A 149 -1.20 -9.44 -28.59
C VAL A 149 -1.25 -8.02 -28.05
N LEU A 150 -0.47 -7.12 -28.66
CA LEU A 150 -0.57 -5.68 -28.45
C LEU A 150 -1.58 -5.12 -29.44
N ILE A 151 -2.64 -4.52 -28.92
CA ILE A 151 -3.69 -3.91 -29.71
C ILE A 151 -3.83 -2.42 -29.39
N LYS A 152 -4.33 -1.68 -30.36
CA LYS A 152 -4.83 -0.32 -30.19
C LYS A 152 -6.35 -0.36 -30.29
N ILE A 153 -7.02 0.07 -29.24
CA ILE A 153 -8.47 0.17 -29.18
C ILE A 153 -8.83 1.65 -29.34
N THR A 154 -9.73 1.94 -30.27
CA THR A 154 -10.23 3.28 -30.56
C THR A 154 -11.73 3.30 -30.32
N ASP A 155 -12.19 4.07 -29.34
CA ASP A 155 -13.62 4.32 -29.14
C ASP A 155 -14.13 5.23 -30.27
N ARG A 156 -15.08 4.73 -31.07
CA ARG A 156 -15.59 5.46 -32.24
C ARG A 156 -16.40 6.71 -31.89
N GLN A 157 -16.98 6.78 -30.69
CA GLN A 157 -17.79 7.91 -30.25
C GLN A 157 -16.92 9.04 -29.68
N SER A 158 -15.91 8.69 -28.89
CA SER A 158 -15.05 9.66 -28.21
C SER A 158 -13.72 9.93 -28.93
N ASN A 159 -13.34 9.11 -29.92
CA ASN A 159 -12.01 9.08 -30.53
C ASN A 159 -10.87 8.90 -29.51
N LEU A 160 -11.16 8.34 -28.33
CA LEU A 160 -10.13 8.00 -27.36
C LEU A 160 -9.41 6.73 -27.79
N GLU A 161 -8.09 6.78 -27.71
CA GLU A 161 -7.21 5.68 -28.08
C GLU A 161 -6.54 5.10 -26.83
N ASN A 162 -6.57 3.78 -26.71
CA ASN A 162 -5.83 3.06 -25.69
C ASN A 162 -5.00 1.94 -26.33
N LYS A 163 -3.78 1.72 -25.81
CA LYS A 163 -2.94 0.58 -26.22
C LYS A 163 -2.87 -0.39 -25.05
N THR A 164 -3.18 -1.65 -25.31
CA THR A 164 -3.13 -2.69 -24.28
C THR A 164 -2.53 -3.98 -24.84
N GLU A 165 -1.84 -4.72 -23.99
CA GLU A 165 -1.41 -6.10 -24.26
C GLU A 165 -2.30 -7.06 -23.51
N TYR A 166 -2.69 -8.15 -24.17
CA TYR A 166 -3.48 -9.21 -23.55
C TYR A 166 -3.13 -10.57 -24.17
N ILE A 167 -3.53 -11.66 -23.51
CA ILE A 167 -3.30 -13.03 -23.98
C ILE A 167 -4.52 -13.54 -24.76
N PHE A 168 -4.33 -13.78 -26.06
CA PHE A 168 -5.37 -14.28 -26.96
C PHE A 168 -5.78 -15.71 -26.57
N ASP A 169 -7.09 -15.93 -26.44
CA ASP A 169 -7.70 -17.25 -26.18
C ASP A 169 -7.01 -18.04 -25.03
N SER A 170 -6.63 -17.35 -23.94
CA SER A 170 -6.13 -18.01 -22.73
C SER A 170 -7.23 -18.80 -22.00
N GLU A 171 -6.81 -19.90 -21.35
CA GLU A 171 -7.71 -20.71 -20.53
C GLU A 171 -8.05 -19.97 -19.23
N GLY A 172 -9.33 -19.65 -19.01
CA GLY A 172 -9.81 -18.99 -17.79
C GLY A 172 -11.13 -18.26 -17.97
N GLU A 173 -11.70 -17.79 -16.86
CA GLU A 173 -12.86 -16.89 -16.90
C GLU A 173 -12.39 -15.50 -17.35
N LYS A 174 -12.81 -15.10 -18.55
CA LYS A 174 -12.52 -13.78 -19.13
C LYS A 174 -13.69 -12.82 -18.93
N ASP A 175 -13.38 -11.55 -18.75
CA ASP A 175 -14.40 -10.50 -18.83
C ASP A 175 -15.07 -10.50 -20.22
N PRO A 176 -16.29 -9.92 -20.34
CA PRO A 176 -17.01 -9.89 -21.61
C PRO A 176 -16.24 -9.20 -22.74
N PHE A 177 -15.40 -8.21 -22.41
CA PHE A 177 -14.63 -7.47 -23.41
C PHE A 177 -13.58 -8.36 -24.07
N HIS A 178 -12.78 -9.07 -23.28
CA HIS A 178 -11.77 -9.98 -23.80
C HIS A 178 -12.37 -11.17 -24.58
N LYS A 179 -13.58 -11.61 -24.24
CA LYS A 179 -14.29 -12.68 -24.99
C LYS A 179 -14.66 -12.23 -26.40
N GLU A 180 -15.30 -11.07 -26.54
CA GLU A 180 -15.65 -10.51 -27.86
C GLU A 180 -14.40 -10.21 -28.68
N LEU A 181 -13.35 -9.73 -28.02
CA LEU A 181 -12.06 -9.45 -28.64
C LEU A 181 -11.39 -10.72 -29.19
N ASP A 182 -11.42 -11.84 -28.47
CA ASP A 182 -10.90 -13.12 -28.96
C ASP A 182 -11.65 -13.60 -30.22
N VAL A 183 -12.98 -13.47 -30.24
CA VAL A 183 -13.81 -13.84 -31.41
C VAL A 183 -13.47 -12.96 -32.61
N ALA A 184 -13.39 -11.64 -32.40
CA ALA A 184 -13.12 -10.70 -33.49
C ALA A 184 -11.71 -10.83 -34.07
N LEU A 185 -10.74 -11.24 -33.26
CA LEU A 185 -9.34 -11.40 -33.66
C LEU A 185 -9.00 -12.81 -34.16
N GLU A 186 -9.98 -13.71 -34.27
CA GLU A 186 -9.77 -15.03 -34.84
C GLU A 186 -9.26 -14.93 -36.29
N GLY A 187 -8.08 -15.51 -36.55
CA GLY A 187 -7.44 -15.47 -37.87
C GLY A 187 -6.80 -14.12 -38.25
N ALA A 188 -6.88 -13.11 -37.39
CA ALA A 188 -6.24 -11.81 -37.61
C ALA A 188 -4.71 -11.92 -37.57
N LYS A 189 -4.02 -10.92 -38.12
CA LYS A 189 -2.56 -10.82 -38.20
C LYS A 189 -2.10 -9.44 -37.73
N VAL A 190 -0.79 -9.26 -37.53
CA VAL A 190 -0.22 -7.93 -37.36
C VAL A 190 -0.65 -7.01 -38.51
N GLY A 191 -1.20 -5.84 -38.18
CA GLY A 191 -1.75 -4.87 -39.12
C GLY A 191 -3.23 -5.07 -39.46
N SER A 192 -3.88 -6.13 -38.96
CA SER A 192 -5.33 -6.29 -39.10
C SER A 192 -6.09 -5.23 -38.29
N HIS A 193 -7.20 -4.77 -38.86
CA HIS A 193 -8.18 -3.93 -38.21
C HIS A 193 -9.50 -4.69 -38.11
N VAL A 194 -10.11 -4.69 -36.92
CA VAL A 194 -11.42 -5.29 -36.67
C VAL A 194 -12.31 -4.32 -35.90
N GLU A 195 -13.62 -4.45 -36.06
CA GLU A 195 -14.61 -3.66 -35.33
C GLU A 195 -15.31 -4.58 -34.34
N ILE A 196 -15.42 -4.15 -33.08
CA ILE A 196 -16.14 -4.86 -32.03
C ILE A 196 -17.24 -3.97 -31.45
N ASN A 197 -18.35 -4.58 -31.04
CA ASN A 197 -19.45 -3.88 -30.39
C ASN A 197 -19.72 -4.50 -29.02
N ILE A 198 -19.55 -3.70 -27.97
CA ILE A 198 -19.74 -4.13 -26.59
C ILE A 198 -20.65 -3.11 -25.92
N GLU A 199 -21.78 -3.59 -25.38
CA GLU A 199 -22.74 -2.76 -24.63
C GLU A 199 -23.21 -1.51 -25.41
N ASN A 200 -23.45 -1.65 -26.72
CA ASN A 200 -23.84 -0.58 -27.65
C ASN A 200 -22.77 0.50 -27.88
N LYS A 201 -21.49 0.19 -27.62
CA LYS A 201 -20.35 1.02 -28.01
C LYS A 201 -19.52 0.30 -29.06
N GLU A 202 -19.20 1.02 -30.13
CA GLU A 202 -18.38 0.53 -31.23
C GLU A 202 -16.91 0.91 -31.00
N TYR A 203 -16.04 -0.08 -31.12
CA TYR A 203 -14.60 0.09 -30.99
C TYR A 203 -13.88 -0.44 -32.23
N GLY A 204 -12.98 0.37 -32.78
CA GLY A 204 -12.01 -0.08 -33.77
C GLY A 204 -10.78 -0.65 -33.07
N VAL A 205 -10.34 -1.84 -33.48
CA VAL A 205 -9.20 -2.55 -32.89
C VAL A 205 -8.15 -2.81 -33.95
N ASP A 206 -6.97 -2.22 -33.79
CA ASP A 206 -5.80 -2.49 -34.63
C ASP A 206 -4.83 -3.45 -33.92
N VAL A 207 -4.42 -4.51 -34.61
CA VAL A 207 -3.38 -5.42 -34.13
C VAL A 207 -2.01 -4.81 -34.42
N ILE A 208 -1.33 -4.31 -33.39
CA ILE A 208 -0.02 -3.66 -33.53
C ILE A 208 1.11 -4.68 -33.57
N ARG A 209 1.06 -5.69 -32.69
CA ARG A 209 2.15 -6.66 -32.54
C ARG A 209 1.63 -7.97 -31.94
N VAL A 210 2.18 -9.10 -32.40
CA VAL A 210 1.85 -10.44 -31.90
C VAL A 210 3.15 -11.11 -31.46
N ARG A 211 3.17 -11.64 -30.23
CA ARG A 211 4.32 -12.32 -29.64
C ARG A 211 3.93 -13.71 -29.18
N GLU A 212 4.76 -14.70 -29.52
CA GLU A 212 4.69 -16.01 -28.88
C GLU A 212 5.53 -16.02 -27.60
N VAL A 213 5.05 -16.72 -26.58
CA VAL A 213 5.82 -16.99 -25.37
C VAL A 213 6.51 -18.34 -25.53
N LYS A 214 7.84 -18.35 -25.57
CA LYS A 214 8.65 -19.57 -25.66
C LYS A 214 9.56 -19.70 -24.44
N ASN A 215 9.35 -20.78 -23.68
CA ASN A 215 10.23 -21.15 -22.57
C ASN A 215 11.47 -21.82 -23.14
N MET A 216 12.62 -21.16 -23.03
CA MET A 216 13.90 -21.68 -23.51
C MET A 216 15.07 -21.13 -22.67
N PRO A 217 16.24 -21.80 -22.68
CA PRO A 217 17.40 -21.29 -21.95
C PRO A 217 17.88 -19.96 -22.51
N ILE A 218 18.43 -19.12 -21.63
CA ILE A 218 19.17 -17.92 -21.99
C ILE A 218 20.55 -18.34 -22.48
N THR A 219 20.89 -17.96 -23.70
CA THR A 219 22.17 -18.17 -24.39
C THR A 219 22.73 -16.84 -24.87
N ASP A 220 23.99 -16.82 -25.31
CA ASP A 220 24.61 -15.59 -25.79
C ASP A 220 23.90 -15.04 -27.04
N GLU A 221 23.33 -15.91 -27.86
CA GLU A 221 22.62 -15.54 -29.09
C GLU A 221 21.25 -14.91 -28.82
N ASN A 222 20.58 -15.29 -27.72
CA ASN A 222 19.22 -14.85 -27.43
C ASN A 222 19.10 -13.90 -26.23
N ALA A 223 20.17 -13.66 -25.46
CA ALA A 223 20.15 -12.81 -24.28
C ALA A 223 19.62 -11.39 -24.56
N THR A 224 19.93 -10.84 -25.73
CA THR A 224 19.45 -9.51 -26.17
C THR A 224 17.93 -9.45 -26.31
N LEU A 225 17.25 -10.58 -26.51
CA LEU A 225 15.78 -10.67 -26.58
C LEU A 225 15.10 -10.42 -25.22
N ILE A 226 15.85 -10.40 -24.12
CA ILE A 226 15.35 -10.01 -22.79
C ILE A 226 14.95 -8.52 -22.79
N GLY A 227 15.55 -7.70 -23.66
CA GLY A 227 15.16 -6.30 -23.85
C GLY A 227 15.65 -5.34 -22.77
N VAL A 228 16.63 -5.75 -21.96
CA VAL A 228 17.33 -4.88 -21.01
C VAL A 228 18.63 -4.40 -21.66
N PRO A 229 18.88 -3.08 -21.79
CA PRO A 229 20.05 -2.56 -22.50
C PRO A 229 21.41 -3.07 -21.98
N GLU A 230 21.51 -3.37 -20.69
CA GLU A 230 22.73 -3.89 -20.08
C GLU A 230 22.99 -5.38 -20.37
N ILE A 231 22.00 -6.12 -20.89
CA ILE A 231 22.10 -7.56 -21.14
C ILE A 231 22.45 -7.81 -22.61
N GLN A 232 23.72 -8.10 -22.86
CA GLN A 232 24.19 -8.42 -24.23
C GLN A 232 24.48 -9.91 -24.44
N ASN A 233 24.78 -10.63 -23.37
CA ASN A 233 25.14 -12.05 -23.40
C ASN A 233 24.60 -12.78 -22.16
N ARG A 234 24.81 -14.09 -22.09
CA ARG A 234 24.32 -14.94 -21.00
C ARG A 234 24.88 -14.55 -19.63
N GLU A 235 26.15 -14.13 -19.58
CA GLU A 235 26.81 -13.74 -18.34
C GLU A 235 26.26 -12.43 -17.79
N ASP A 236 25.97 -11.46 -18.67
CA ASP A 236 25.31 -10.21 -18.30
C ASP A 236 23.90 -10.48 -17.77
N ALA A 237 23.14 -11.38 -18.42
CA ALA A 237 21.83 -11.80 -17.94
C ALA A 237 21.92 -12.41 -16.54
N LYS A 238 22.87 -13.33 -16.32
CA LYS A 238 23.10 -13.96 -15.02
C LYS A 238 23.45 -12.93 -13.94
N LYS A 239 24.36 -12.00 -14.22
CA LYS A 239 24.74 -10.92 -13.29
C LYS A 239 23.57 -10.01 -12.97
N PHE A 240 22.78 -9.64 -13.98
CA PHE A 240 21.59 -8.82 -13.80
C PHE A 240 20.57 -9.50 -12.87
N ILE A 241 20.27 -10.78 -13.11
CA ILE A 241 19.35 -11.56 -12.26
C ILE A 241 19.89 -11.66 -10.83
N ILE A 242 21.18 -12.00 -10.66
CA ILE A 242 21.82 -12.05 -9.33
C ILE A 242 21.65 -10.70 -8.63
N SER A 243 22.01 -9.60 -9.28
CA SER A 243 21.95 -8.27 -8.68
C SER A 243 20.53 -7.89 -8.27
N THR A 244 19.53 -8.21 -9.11
CA THR A 244 18.12 -7.96 -8.82
C THR A 244 17.65 -8.76 -7.61
N VAL A 245 17.96 -10.06 -7.56
CA VAL A 245 17.57 -10.93 -6.43
C VAL A 245 18.24 -10.49 -5.13
N VAL A 246 19.54 -10.17 -5.20
CA VAL A 246 20.32 -9.69 -4.04
C VAL A 246 19.78 -8.36 -3.54
N GLU A 247 19.40 -7.44 -4.43
CA GLU A 247 18.74 -6.19 -4.06
C GLU A 247 17.42 -6.45 -3.31
N GLN A 248 16.59 -7.38 -3.79
CA GLN A 248 15.33 -7.72 -3.10
C GLN A 248 15.57 -8.35 -1.72
N LEU A 249 16.55 -9.23 -1.60
CA LEU A 249 16.94 -9.79 -0.31
C LEU A 249 17.47 -8.71 0.63
N PHE A 250 18.32 -7.81 0.13
CA PHE A 250 18.82 -6.69 0.92
C PHE A 250 17.68 -5.77 1.37
N ASN A 251 16.70 -5.49 0.52
CA ASN A 251 15.51 -4.71 0.91
C ASN A 251 14.70 -5.39 2.02
N LYS A 252 14.61 -6.73 2.01
CA LYS A 252 14.01 -7.50 3.11
C LYS A 252 14.84 -7.41 4.40
N GLU A 253 16.16 -7.56 4.30
CA GLU A 253 17.06 -7.41 5.45
C GLU A 253 17.00 -6.00 6.06
N LEU A 254 16.92 -4.96 5.22
CA LEU A 254 16.72 -3.57 5.66
C LEU A 254 15.42 -3.40 6.43
N HIS A 255 14.33 -4.06 6.02
CA HIS A 255 13.07 -4.03 6.77
C HIS A 255 13.22 -4.64 8.16
N ASN A 256 13.83 -5.83 8.26
CA ASN A 256 14.09 -6.47 9.56
C ASN A 256 15.02 -5.62 10.45
N TYR A 257 16.03 -5.00 9.85
CA TYR A 257 16.93 -4.09 10.54
C TYR A 257 16.20 -2.85 11.05
N ALA A 258 15.28 -2.27 10.27
CA ALA A 258 14.40 -1.17 10.70
C ALA A 258 13.54 -1.57 11.91
N LEU A 259 12.95 -2.77 11.89
CA LEU A 259 12.17 -3.26 13.03
C LEU A 259 13.02 -3.34 14.30
N SER A 260 14.24 -3.87 14.22
CA SER A 260 15.16 -3.94 15.36
C SER A 260 15.60 -2.55 15.86
N ILE A 261 15.74 -1.56 14.97
CA ILE A 261 15.96 -0.14 15.34
C ILE A 261 14.78 0.37 16.18
N TYR A 262 13.55 0.17 15.71
CA TYR A 262 12.35 0.62 16.43
C TYR A 262 12.19 -0.09 17.77
N GLU A 263 12.47 -1.38 17.85
CA GLU A 263 12.46 -2.14 19.10
C GLU A 263 13.50 -1.63 20.11
N SER A 264 14.72 -1.32 19.64
CA SER A 264 15.76 -0.71 20.48
C SER A 264 15.29 0.65 21.03
N LEU A 265 14.63 1.46 20.22
CA LEU A 265 14.09 2.76 20.62
C LEU A 265 12.91 2.64 21.59
N ILE A 266 12.03 1.65 21.43
CA ILE A 266 10.93 1.40 22.37
C ILE A 266 11.43 1.24 23.81
N ASN A 267 12.59 0.62 24.00
CA ASN A 267 13.14 0.40 25.34
C ASN A 267 13.88 1.62 25.90
N LYS A 268 14.28 2.58 25.05
CA LYS A 268 15.11 3.74 25.45
C LYS A 268 14.33 5.03 25.59
N ILE A 269 13.30 5.23 24.78
CA ILE A 269 12.45 6.41 24.81
C ILE A 269 11.44 6.24 25.94
N ASP A 270 11.28 7.20 26.84
CA ASP A 270 10.16 7.25 27.77
C ASP A 270 9.21 8.39 27.38
N ILE A 271 7.94 8.04 27.14
CA ILE A 271 6.86 8.99 26.84
C ILE A 271 5.73 8.90 27.86
N SER A 272 5.91 8.17 28.96
CA SER A 272 4.84 7.89 29.92
C SER A 272 4.20 9.16 30.51
N GLU A 273 4.97 10.23 30.69
CA GLU A 273 4.46 11.53 31.14
C GLU A 273 3.68 12.29 30.05
N ASP A 274 3.93 12.00 28.78
CA ASP A 274 3.25 12.62 27.64
C ASP A 274 2.14 11.75 27.05
N GLU A 275 1.88 10.55 27.59
CA GLU A 275 0.81 9.70 27.09
C GLU A 275 -0.56 10.37 27.30
N PRO A 276 -1.33 10.62 26.22
CA PRO A 276 -2.64 11.23 26.32
C PRO A 276 -3.65 10.19 26.84
N LYS A 277 -3.82 10.13 28.17
CA LYS A 277 -4.68 9.13 28.83
C LYS A 277 -6.05 8.99 28.18
N GLU A 278 -6.71 10.12 27.88
CA GLU A 278 -8.04 10.08 27.27
C GLU A 278 -8.05 9.38 25.90
N LEU A 279 -7.04 9.62 25.07
CA LEU A 279 -6.89 8.96 23.77
C LEU A 279 -6.59 7.46 23.94
N ILE A 280 -5.73 7.11 24.90
CA ILE A 280 -5.38 5.72 25.21
C ILE A 280 -6.60 4.96 25.72
N ASP A 281 -7.33 5.53 26.68
CA ASP A 281 -8.51 4.91 27.27
C ASP A 281 -9.62 4.73 26.22
N SER A 282 -9.84 5.73 25.36
CA SER A 282 -10.78 5.62 24.24
C SER A 282 -10.42 4.50 23.25
N GLU A 283 -9.13 4.31 22.95
CA GLU A 283 -8.67 3.24 22.06
C GLU A 283 -8.77 1.86 22.73
N ILE A 284 -8.51 1.77 24.05
CA ILE A 284 -8.73 0.55 24.83
C ILE A 284 -10.20 0.15 24.80
N ASP A 285 -11.11 1.09 25.07
CA ASP A 285 -12.55 0.85 25.05
C ASP A 285 -13.04 0.39 23.68
N ARG A 286 -12.55 1.01 22.60
CA ARG A 286 -12.85 0.59 21.22
C ARG A 286 -12.41 -0.86 20.97
N ARG A 287 -11.16 -1.19 21.30
CA ARG A 287 -10.62 -2.54 21.09
C ARG A 287 -11.34 -3.60 21.92
N LEU A 288 -11.71 -3.28 23.15
CA LEU A 288 -12.49 -4.16 24.02
C LEU A 288 -13.88 -4.40 23.44
N HIS A 289 -14.53 -3.35 22.92
CA HIS A 289 -15.82 -3.49 22.25
C HIS A 289 -15.73 -4.37 20.99
N ASP A 290 -14.71 -4.16 20.16
CA ASP A 290 -14.46 -4.97 18.95
C ASP A 290 -14.22 -6.45 19.32
N PHE A 291 -13.38 -6.70 20.33
CA PHE A 291 -13.10 -8.04 20.85
C PHE A 291 -14.37 -8.73 21.37
N ILE A 292 -15.17 -8.04 22.19
CA ILE A 292 -16.41 -8.61 22.73
C ILE A 292 -17.42 -8.88 21.61
N SER A 293 -17.48 -8.02 20.61
CA SER A 293 -18.34 -8.22 19.43
C SER A 293 -17.94 -9.46 18.64
N GLN A 294 -16.64 -9.67 18.42
CA GLN A 294 -16.11 -10.89 17.81
C GLN A 294 -16.38 -12.13 18.66
N PHE A 295 -16.16 -12.04 19.98
CA PHE A 295 -16.43 -13.12 20.91
C PHE A 295 -17.89 -13.58 20.88
N LYS A 296 -18.85 -12.63 20.80
CA LYS A 296 -20.28 -12.94 20.65
C LYS A 296 -20.57 -13.73 19.37
N ILE A 297 -19.97 -13.31 18.25
CA ILE A 297 -20.13 -13.95 16.94
C ILE A 297 -19.58 -15.37 16.98
N GLU A 298 -18.34 -15.53 17.46
CA GLU A 298 -17.64 -16.82 17.52
C GLU A 298 -18.36 -17.82 18.43
N ASN A 299 -18.89 -17.36 19.57
CA ASN A 299 -19.61 -18.20 20.52
C ASN A 299 -21.10 -18.35 20.21
N LYS A 300 -21.59 -17.80 19.09
CA LYS A 300 -23.03 -17.76 18.72
C LYS A 300 -23.92 -17.23 19.85
N GLN A 301 -23.38 -16.36 20.70
CA GLN A 301 -24.13 -15.75 21.79
C GLN A 301 -24.94 -14.59 21.25
N ILE A 302 -26.26 -14.78 21.18
CA ILE A 302 -27.21 -13.76 20.69
C ILE A 302 -27.39 -12.65 21.73
N GLN A 303 -27.20 -12.96 23.01
CA GLN A 303 -27.31 -12.00 24.12
C GLN A 303 -26.19 -12.25 25.13
N MET A 304 -25.61 -11.16 25.61
CA MET A 304 -24.64 -11.12 26.71
C MET A 304 -25.17 -10.08 27.68
N SER A 305 -25.21 -10.41 28.97
CA SER A 305 -25.63 -9.46 29.99
C SER A 305 -24.59 -8.36 30.19
N ASP A 306 -25.02 -7.18 30.65
CA ASP A 306 -24.10 -6.08 30.98
C ASP A 306 -23.05 -6.49 32.02
N LYS A 307 -23.43 -7.40 32.92
CA LYS A 307 -22.52 -7.93 33.94
C LYS A 307 -21.40 -8.78 33.32
N GLU A 308 -21.72 -9.67 32.39
CA GLU A 308 -20.73 -10.47 31.66
C GLU A 308 -19.83 -9.57 30.80
N PHE A 309 -20.40 -8.54 30.18
CA PHE A 309 -19.66 -7.54 29.41
C PHE A 309 -18.59 -6.85 30.28
N GLU A 310 -18.99 -6.35 31.46
CA GLU A 310 -18.07 -5.69 32.39
C GLU A 310 -17.03 -6.64 32.99
N GLU A 311 -17.38 -7.90 33.23
CA GLU A 311 -16.42 -8.92 33.70
C GLU A 311 -15.34 -9.22 32.66
N ILE A 312 -15.71 -9.43 31.39
CA ILE A 312 -14.76 -9.62 30.28
C ILE A 312 -13.90 -8.37 30.11
N LYS A 313 -14.53 -7.19 30.12
CA LYS A 313 -13.82 -5.90 30.02
C LYS A 313 -12.73 -5.80 31.08
N LYS A 314 -13.06 -6.09 32.34
CA LYS A 314 -12.12 -6.03 33.47
C LYS A 314 -11.02 -7.08 33.38
N GLN A 315 -11.33 -8.31 32.95
CA GLN A 315 -10.34 -9.38 32.83
C GLN A 315 -9.25 -9.08 31.79
N HIS A 316 -9.61 -8.41 30.69
CA HIS A 316 -8.68 -8.14 29.60
C HIS A 316 -8.10 -6.72 29.59
N TYR A 317 -8.58 -5.83 30.46
CA TYR A 317 -8.20 -4.41 30.46
C TYR A 317 -6.68 -4.19 30.47
N ASP A 318 -5.95 -4.85 31.38
CA ASP A 318 -4.50 -4.66 31.52
C ASP A 318 -3.73 -5.14 30.28
N GLN A 319 -4.20 -6.19 29.62
CA GLN A 319 -3.64 -6.68 28.36
C GLN A 319 -3.83 -5.66 27.25
N PHE A 320 -5.07 -5.17 27.05
CA PHE A 320 -5.35 -4.16 26.03
C PHE A 320 -4.64 -2.84 26.31
N LYS A 321 -4.54 -2.44 27.58
CA LYS A 321 -3.78 -1.27 28.00
C LYS A 321 -2.31 -1.38 27.63
N SER A 322 -1.66 -2.48 28.00
CA SER A 322 -0.25 -2.74 27.66
C SER A 322 -0.01 -2.72 26.15
N GLN A 323 -0.86 -3.39 25.38
CA GLN A 323 -0.77 -3.42 23.91
C GLN A 323 -1.03 -2.05 23.28
N THR A 324 -1.98 -1.28 23.81
CA THR A 324 -2.34 0.04 23.30
C THR A 324 -1.24 1.07 23.59
N SER A 325 -0.70 1.11 24.81
CA SER A 325 0.45 1.96 25.13
C SER A 325 1.68 1.59 24.30
N LYS A 326 1.97 0.29 24.10
CA LYS A 326 3.07 -0.15 23.22
C LYS A 326 2.86 0.30 21.77
N ALA A 327 1.64 0.16 21.24
CA ALA A 327 1.30 0.59 19.88
C ALA A 327 1.37 2.12 19.73
N PHE A 328 0.88 2.88 20.72
CA PHE A 328 0.96 4.33 20.75
C PHE A 328 2.42 4.80 20.72
N LYS A 329 3.26 4.21 21.58
CA LYS A 329 4.70 4.49 21.61
C LYS A 329 5.39 4.15 20.29
N MET A 330 5.05 3.02 19.68
CA MET A 330 5.57 2.65 18.35
C MET A 330 5.16 3.69 17.29
N ASN A 331 3.90 4.12 17.28
CA ASN A 331 3.40 5.14 16.35
C ASN A 331 4.10 6.48 16.54
N PHE A 332 4.36 6.88 17.79
CA PHE A 332 5.17 8.06 18.09
C PHE A 332 6.58 7.91 17.50
N ILE A 333 7.28 6.81 17.77
CA ILE A 333 8.65 6.59 17.28
C ILE A 333 8.70 6.58 15.76
N ARG A 334 7.77 5.88 15.09
CA ARG A 334 7.67 5.83 13.62
C ARG A 334 7.36 7.19 12.99
N SER A 335 6.72 8.09 13.71
CA SER A 335 6.45 9.46 13.25
C SER A 335 7.63 10.40 13.53
N TRP A 336 8.26 10.25 14.70
CA TRP A 336 9.35 11.10 15.16
C TRP A 336 10.68 10.79 14.47
N LEU A 337 11.07 9.52 14.39
CA LEU A 337 12.41 9.12 13.96
C LEU A 337 12.72 9.54 12.52
N PRO A 338 11.86 9.29 11.51
CA PRO A 338 12.15 9.78 10.16
C PRO A 338 12.29 11.30 10.10
N ARG A 339 11.47 12.03 10.86
CA ARG A 339 11.54 13.50 10.94
C ARG A 339 12.83 13.98 11.60
N SER A 340 13.26 13.36 12.70
CA SER A 340 14.50 13.73 13.39
C SER A 340 15.74 13.46 12.55
N LEU A 341 15.69 12.42 11.69
CA LEU A 341 16.73 12.09 10.71
C LEU A 341 16.61 12.87 9.40
N LYS A 342 15.60 13.74 9.25
CA LYS A 342 15.27 14.47 8.01
C LYS A 342 15.09 13.54 6.80
N ILE A 343 14.55 12.35 7.04
CA ILE A 343 14.23 11.38 6.01
C ILE A 343 12.88 11.74 5.39
N THR A 344 12.90 11.96 4.07
CA THR A 344 11.69 12.19 3.26
C THR A 344 11.68 11.27 2.05
N LEU A 345 10.50 11.14 1.45
CA LEU A 345 10.36 10.53 0.13
C LEU A 345 10.53 11.61 -0.94
N VAL A 346 11.17 11.23 -2.04
CA VAL A 346 11.34 12.06 -3.23
C VAL A 346 10.20 11.77 -4.20
N ASP A 347 9.80 12.77 -4.98
CA ASP A 347 8.75 12.63 -5.99
C ASP A 347 9.00 11.43 -6.90
N GLY A 348 7.95 10.61 -7.09
CA GLY A 348 8.00 9.42 -7.93
C GLY A 348 8.55 8.14 -7.27
N GLU A 349 9.11 8.18 -6.05
CA GLU A 349 9.60 6.96 -5.39
C GLU A 349 8.49 5.92 -5.14
N ILE A 350 7.32 6.38 -4.68
CA ILE A 350 6.15 5.49 -4.44
C ILE A 350 5.68 4.85 -5.75
N GLU A 351 5.58 5.64 -6.82
CA GLU A 351 5.15 5.17 -8.15
C GLU A 351 6.16 4.17 -8.73
N LYS A 352 7.46 4.43 -8.53
CA LYS A 352 8.52 3.51 -8.94
C LYS A 352 8.39 2.17 -8.20
N GLU A 353 8.26 2.18 -6.88
CA GLU A 353 8.10 0.96 -6.08
C GLU A 353 6.81 0.22 -6.46
N TYR A 354 5.70 0.95 -6.67
CA TYR A 354 4.43 0.39 -7.13
C TYR A 354 4.60 -0.36 -8.46
N ARG A 355 5.25 0.28 -9.46
CA ARG A 355 5.54 -0.36 -10.75
C ARG A 355 6.40 -1.61 -10.60
N THR A 356 7.41 -1.55 -9.74
CA THR A 356 8.27 -2.71 -9.45
C THR A 356 7.44 -3.86 -8.88
N LEU A 357 6.60 -3.62 -7.86
CA LEU A 357 5.70 -4.63 -7.30
C LEU A 357 4.76 -5.21 -8.35
N MET A 358 4.14 -4.36 -9.17
CA MET A 358 3.24 -4.81 -10.24
C MET A 358 3.96 -5.64 -11.30
N SER A 359 5.22 -5.31 -11.63
CA SER A 359 6.03 -6.07 -12.58
C SER A 359 6.37 -7.49 -12.08
N MET A 360 6.47 -7.68 -10.76
CA MET A 360 6.77 -8.96 -10.11
C MET A 360 5.53 -9.80 -9.82
N THR A 361 4.34 -9.21 -9.97
CA THR A 361 3.06 -9.85 -9.65
C THR A 361 2.42 -10.42 -10.92
N THR A 362 1.90 -11.64 -10.85
CA THR A 362 1.18 -12.26 -11.98
C THR A 362 -0.11 -11.49 -12.28
N GLU A 363 -0.59 -11.53 -13.53
CA GLU A 363 -1.85 -10.86 -13.91
C GLU A 363 -3.03 -11.28 -13.03
N LYS A 364 -3.13 -12.58 -12.74
CA LYS A 364 -4.16 -13.13 -11.84
C LYS A 364 -4.10 -12.55 -10.43
N ASP A 365 -2.89 -12.32 -9.91
CA ASP A 365 -2.71 -11.81 -8.55
C ASP A 365 -2.92 -10.29 -8.50
N ARG A 366 -2.64 -9.55 -9.58
CA ARG A 366 -2.82 -8.08 -9.66
C ARG A 366 -4.25 -7.65 -9.35
N ASP A 367 -5.25 -8.39 -9.84
CA ASP A 367 -6.66 -8.06 -9.63
C ASP A 367 -7.10 -8.23 -8.16
N THR A 368 -6.37 -9.02 -7.39
CA THR A 368 -6.63 -9.25 -5.95
C THR A 368 -5.68 -8.49 -5.04
N MET A 369 -4.60 -7.92 -5.59
CA MET A 369 -3.60 -7.19 -4.85
C MET A 369 -4.09 -5.79 -4.50
N ASN A 370 -4.52 -5.62 -3.24
CA ASN A 370 -4.78 -4.29 -2.68
C ASN A 370 -3.47 -3.61 -2.23
N ILE A 371 -2.69 -3.12 -3.19
CA ILE A 371 -1.46 -2.36 -2.91
C ILE A 371 -1.84 -0.92 -2.53
N ASN A 372 -1.72 -0.60 -1.24
CA ASN A 372 -1.97 0.74 -0.72
C ASN A 372 -0.69 1.61 -0.82
N PRO A 373 -0.73 2.77 -1.52
CA PRO A 373 0.39 3.71 -1.59
C PRO A 373 0.97 4.14 -0.23
N GLN A 374 0.14 4.20 0.82
CA GLN A 374 0.58 4.52 2.18
C GLN A 374 1.52 3.44 2.73
N LYS A 375 1.21 2.16 2.50
CA LYS A 375 2.07 1.06 2.94
C LYS A 375 3.40 1.05 2.19
N ILE A 376 3.38 1.41 0.90
CA ILE A 376 4.61 1.61 0.12
C ILE A 376 5.45 2.71 0.76
N ALA A 377 4.84 3.86 1.07
CA ALA A 377 5.53 4.97 1.70
C ALA A 377 6.17 4.58 3.05
N GLU A 378 5.44 3.86 3.90
CA GLU A 378 5.96 3.34 5.18
C GLU A 378 7.19 2.44 4.98
N VAL A 379 7.12 1.48 4.05
CA VAL A 379 8.25 0.57 3.76
C VAL A 379 9.47 1.32 3.24
N LEU A 380 9.26 2.32 2.37
CA LEU A 380 10.36 3.14 1.84
C LEU A 380 11.02 3.99 2.93
N ILE A 381 10.23 4.56 3.84
CA ILE A 381 10.74 5.29 5.00
C ILE A 381 11.53 4.36 5.92
N ASP A 382 11.00 3.17 6.24
CA ASP A 382 11.68 2.16 7.06
C ASP A 382 13.03 1.76 6.45
N ARG A 383 13.07 1.52 5.13
CA ARG A 383 14.33 1.22 4.42
C ARG A 383 15.33 2.37 4.51
N LYS A 384 14.88 3.63 4.43
CA LYS A 384 15.75 4.82 4.57
C LYS A 384 16.28 4.96 6.00
N VAL A 385 15.45 4.71 7.01
CA VAL A 385 15.87 4.66 8.42
C VAL A 385 16.93 3.58 8.63
N ALA A 386 16.67 2.36 8.12
CA ALA A 386 17.63 1.26 8.19
C ALA A 386 18.97 1.62 7.51
N LYS A 387 18.92 2.22 6.31
CA LYS A 387 20.11 2.67 5.59
C LYS A 387 20.90 3.73 6.37
N HIS A 388 20.22 4.67 7.04
CA HIS A 388 20.88 5.68 7.87
C HIS A 388 21.69 5.04 9.01
N TYR A 389 21.08 4.14 9.77
CA TYR A 389 21.76 3.45 10.87
C TYR A 389 22.78 2.42 10.39
N LEU A 390 22.55 1.79 9.23
CA LEU A 390 23.52 0.87 8.63
C LEU A 390 24.81 1.60 8.26
N LEU A 391 24.71 2.80 7.67
CA LEU A 391 25.88 3.62 7.35
C LEU A 391 26.70 3.97 8.61
N GLN A 392 26.04 4.21 9.74
CA GLN A 392 26.72 4.53 11.00
C GLN A 392 27.34 3.29 11.67
N ASN A 393 26.63 2.16 11.67
CA ASN A 393 26.98 0.97 12.45
C ASN A 393 27.83 -0.04 11.65
N ASN A 394 27.69 -0.07 10.33
CA ASN A 394 28.41 -0.99 9.43
C ASN A 394 28.55 -0.38 8.01
N PRO A 395 29.46 0.60 7.83
CA PRO A 395 29.63 1.33 6.57
C PRO A 395 30.08 0.43 5.41
N ASP A 396 30.86 -0.62 5.67
CA ASP A 396 31.33 -1.56 4.63
C ASP A 396 30.15 -2.31 4.00
N LEU A 397 29.22 -2.80 4.83
CA LEU A 397 28.02 -3.47 4.37
C LEU A 397 27.06 -2.53 3.64
N TYR A 398 26.98 -1.27 4.08
CA TYR A 398 26.23 -0.23 3.38
C TYR A 398 26.79 0.01 1.97
N GLU A 399 28.10 0.22 1.82
CA GLU A 399 28.72 0.45 0.51
C GLU A 399 28.65 -0.79 -0.39
N LYS A 400 28.68 -2.00 0.16
CA LYS A 400 28.54 -3.25 -0.61
C LYS A 400 27.22 -3.35 -1.36
N TYR A 401 26.09 -3.05 -0.71
CA TYR A 401 24.75 -3.31 -1.24
C TYR A 401 23.93 -2.07 -1.59
N ASN A 402 24.46 -0.86 -1.39
CA ASN A 402 23.77 0.36 -1.80
C ASN A 402 24.04 0.67 -3.28
N TYR A 403 23.33 -0.04 -4.16
CA TYR A 403 23.51 -0.01 -5.63
C TYR A 403 23.22 1.35 -6.32
N ASN A 404 22.76 2.37 -5.60
CA ASN A 404 22.37 3.69 -6.16
C ASN A 404 23.53 4.68 -6.37
N LYS A 405 24.78 4.21 -6.47
CA LYS A 405 25.97 5.08 -6.63
C LYS A 405 26.68 5.00 -7.99
N LYS A 406 26.07 4.39 -9.01
CA LYS A 406 26.62 4.43 -10.38
C LYS A 406 25.65 5.03 -11.37
#